data_AF-A0A6I3KHI8-F1
#
_entry.id   AF-A0A6I3KHI8-F1
#
_cell.length_a   1.000
_cell.length_b   1.000
_cell.length_c   1.000
_cell.angle_alpha   90.00
_cell.angle_beta   90.00
_cell.angle_gamma   90.00
#
_symmetry.space_group_name_H-M   'P 1'
#
loop_
_entity.id
_entity.type
_entity.pdbx_description
1 polymer ?
#
loop_
_entity_poly.entity_id
_entity_poly.type
_entity_poly.pdbx_seq_one_letter_code
_entity_poly.pdbx_strand_id
1 'polypeptide(L)'
;MGSNAANDTKEAHNRLRVTAFVVSFLMYLIFIGVNFDPAVTKAQVGVAGERPFGIPAQVFFAGLNAILFFPIFWWTSSLMKLQAHANQQDRSFASVLLSAMYTLVDLFSLFTSVRDTAPAEIRKARNVTFAGFLYFAALAAVWIVLAARAGV
;
A
#
# COMPACT_ATOMS: atom_id res chain seq x y z
N MET A 1 0.43 -40.56 -5.25
CA MET A 1 1.47 -39.51 -5.10
C MET A 1 0.99 -38.08 -5.37
N GLY A 2 -0.32 -37.78 -5.52
CA GLY A 2 -0.82 -36.42 -5.80
C GLY A 2 -1.37 -35.62 -4.60
N SER A 3 -1.40 -36.20 -3.39
CA SER A 3 -2.02 -35.59 -2.20
C SER A 3 -1.14 -34.54 -1.51
N ASN A 4 0.19 -34.66 -1.58
CA ASN A 4 1.09 -33.77 -0.83
C ASN A 4 1.28 -32.41 -1.55
N ALA A 5 1.52 -32.41 -2.87
CA ALA A 5 1.75 -31.18 -3.63
C ALA A 5 0.53 -30.22 -3.64
N ALA A 6 -0.69 -30.75 -3.61
CA ALA A 6 -1.92 -29.95 -3.52
C ALA A 6 -2.15 -29.37 -2.10
N ASN A 7 -1.58 -29.99 -1.08
CA ASN A 7 -1.65 -29.50 0.30
C ASN A 7 -0.59 -28.42 0.54
N ASP A 8 0.64 -28.64 0.05
CA ASP A 8 1.76 -27.70 0.16
C ASP A 8 1.46 -26.35 -0.53
N THR A 9 0.79 -26.39 -1.68
CA THR A 9 0.37 -25.19 -2.42
C THR A 9 -0.72 -24.40 -1.70
N LYS A 10 -1.69 -25.07 -1.06
CA LYS A 10 -2.71 -24.41 -0.24
C LYS A 10 -2.12 -23.79 1.02
N GLU A 11 -1.17 -24.49 1.65
CA GLU A 11 -0.51 -23.99 2.85
C GLU A 11 0.35 -22.75 2.54
N ALA A 12 1.11 -22.76 1.45
CA ALA A 12 1.88 -21.60 0.99
C ALA A 12 0.98 -20.39 0.69
N HIS A 13 -0.16 -20.61 0.02
CA HIS A 13 -1.12 -19.54 -0.27
C HIS A 13 -1.76 -18.97 1.00
N ASN A 14 -2.05 -19.82 1.99
CA ASN A 14 -2.61 -19.39 3.25
C ASN A 14 -1.59 -18.58 4.07
N ARG A 15 -0.32 -19.02 4.12
CA ARG A 15 0.77 -18.28 4.75
C ARG A 15 0.93 -16.89 4.14
N LEU A 16 0.94 -16.77 2.81
CA LEU A 16 1.01 -15.48 2.11
C LEU A 16 -0.15 -14.54 2.48
N ARG A 17 -1.38 -15.06 2.58
CA ARG A 17 -2.55 -14.27 3.00
C ARG A 17 -2.41 -13.79 4.44
N VAL A 18 -1.97 -14.66 5.34
CA VAL A 18 -1.78 -14.33 6.76
C VAL A 18 -0.68 -13.28 6.92
N THR A 19 0.47 -13.45 6.27
CA THR A 19 1.55 -12.47 6.32
C THR A 19 1.11 -11.14 5.72
N ALA A 20 0.39 -11.14 4.59
CA ALA A 20 -0.14 -9.92 3.98
C ALA A 20 -1.06 -9.19 4.95
N PHE A 21 -1.97 -9.93 5.59
CA PHE A 21 -2.89 -9.38 6.57
C PHE A 21 -2.15 -8.79 7.78
N VAL A 22 -1.22 -9.55 8.39
CA VAL A 22 -0.47 -9.10 9.57
C VAL A 22 0.35 -7.85 9.26
N VAL A 23 1.08 -7.83 8.13
CA VAL A 23 1.87 -6.66 7.73
C VAL A 23 0.97 -5.44 7.49
N SER A 24 -0.14 -5.63 6.79
CA SER A 24 -1.12 -4.54 6.55
C SER A 24 -1.68 -4.01 7.86
N PHE A 25 -2.04 -4.91 8.77
CA PHE A 25 -2.64 -4.56 10.04
C PHE A 25 -1.66 -3.78 10.91
N LEU A 26 -0.39 -4.20 10.97
CA LEU A 26 0.66 -3.48 11.68
C LEU A 26 0.89 -2.08 11.08
N MET A 27 1.01 -1.97 9.75
CA MET A 27 1.13 -0.67 9.10
C MET A 27 -0.08 0.23 9.37
N TYR A 28 -1.28 -0.34 9.28
CA TYR A 28 -2.53 0.38 9.53
C TYR A 28 -2.61 0.89 10.97
N LEU A 29 -2.21 0.09 11.96
CA LEU A 29 -2.12 0.51 13.35
C LEU A 29 -1.08 1.61 13.56
N ILE A 30 0.07 1.57 12.88
CA ILE A 30 1.06 2.65 12.95
C ILE A 30 0.47 3.95 12.41
N PHE A 31 -0.17 3.93 11.24
CA PHE A 31 -0.77 5.13 10.65
C PHE A 31 -1.86 5.74 11.51
N ILE A 32 -2.69 4.91 12.17
CA ILE A 32 -3.69 5.40 13.11
C ILE A 32 -3.04 5.89 14.40
N GLY A 33 -2.10 5.12 14.96
CA GLY A 33 -1.43 5.40 16.23
C GLY A 33 -0.67 6.72 16.24
N VAL A 34 -0.04 7.08 15.12
CA VAL A 34 0.69 8.36 14.96
C VAL A 34 -0.22 9.58 15.18
N ASN A 35 -1.54 9.47 14.96
CA ASN A 35 -2.48 10.58 15.24
C ASN A 35 -2.65 10.87 16.74
N PHE A 36 -2.24 9.96 17.62
CA PHE A 36 -2.29 10.16 19.07
C PHE A 36 -1.01 10.78 19.63
N ASP A 37 0.01 10.96 18.79
CA ASP A 37 1.21 11.69 19.18
C ASP A 37 0.85 13.19 19.40
N PRO A 38 1.22 13.79 20.55
CA PRO A 38 0.97 15.20 20.83
C PRO A 38 1.54 16.15 19.78
N ALA A 39 2.70 15.84 19.18
CA ALA A 39 3.32 16.66 18.15
C ALA A 39 2.49 16.67 16.86
N VAL A 40 2.00 15.50 16.45
CA VAL A 40 1.13 15.35 15.29
C VAL A 40 -0.22 16.00 15.53
N THR A 41 -0.79 15.80 16.72
CA THR A 41 -2.06 16.41 17.13
C THR A 41 -1.96 17.94 17.09
N LYS A 42 -0.86 18.52 17.55
CA LYS A 42 -0.63 19.97 17.50
C LYS A 42 -0.59 20.50 16.07
N ALA A 43 0.08 19.80 15.15
CA ALA A 43 0.09 20.16 13.74
C ALA A 43 -1.31 20.08 13.12
N GLN A 44 -2.05 19.02 13.43
CA GLN A 44 -3.43 18.81 12.98
C GLN A 44 -4.40 19.90 13.46
N VAL A 45 -4.28 20.32 14.73
CA VAL A 45 -5.02 21.44 15.30
C VAL A 45 -4.68 22.75 14.58
N GLY A 46 -3.41 22.95 14.21
CA GLY A 46 -2.98 24.11 13.42
C GLY A 46 -3.65 24.20 12.04
N VAL A 47 -4.04 23.07 11.45
CA VAL A 47 -4.70 23.01 10.13
C VAL A 47 -6.21 23.20 10.22
N ALA A 48 -6.88 22.48 11.12
CA ALA A 48 -8.35 22.36 11.12
C ALA A 48 -9.03 22.88 12.41
N GLY A 49 -8.26 23.43 13.34
CA GLY A 49 -8.71 23.81 14.68
C GLY A 49 -8.82 22.63 15.63
N GLU A 50 -9.16 22.90 16.90
CA GLU A 50 -9.24 21.88 17.95
C GLU A 50 -10.41 20.90 17.76
N ARG A 51 -11.50 21.37 17.11
CA ARG A 51 -12.75 20.63 16.95
C ARG A 51 -13.36 20.76 15.54
N PRO A 52 -12.73 20.19 14.50
CA PRO A 52 -13.32 20.13 13.17
C PRO A 52 -14.71 19.46 13.22
N PHE A 53 -15.73 20.15 12.72
CA PHE A 53 -17.13 19.69 12.73
C PHE A 53 -17.65 19.28 14.13
N GLY A 54 -17.11 19.86 15.20
CA GLY A 54 -17.49 19.54 16.59
C GLY A 54 -16.85 18.27 17.16
N ILE A 55 -16.01 17.58 16.38
CA ILE A 55 -15.30 16.36 16.79
C ILE A 55 -13.88 16.74 17.22
N PRO A 56 -13.31 16.19 18.31
CA PRO A 56 -11.90 16.43 18.66
C PRO A 56 -10.97 16.13 17.48
N ALA A 57 -10.07 17.06 17.15
CA ALA A 57 -9.18 16.95 15.99
C ALA A 57 -8.48 15.59 15.91
N GLN A 58 -8.01 15.10 17.05
CA GLN A 58 -7.38 13.78 17.18
C GLN A 58 -8.26 12.64 16.67
N VAL A 59 -9.53 12.62 17.06
CA VAL A 59 -10.51 11.60 16.65
C VAL A 59 -10.90 11.77 15.18
N PHE A 60 -11.09 13.02 14.74
CA PHE A 60 -11.41 13.32 13.36
C PHE A 60 -10.31 12.85 12.40
N PHE A 61 -9.06 13.22 12.67
CA PHE A 61 -7.92 12.84 11.83
C PHE A 61 -7.56 11.36 11.94
N ALA A 62 -7.70 10.74 13.11
CA ALA A 62 -7.57 9.29 13.25
C ALA A 62 -8.61 8.55 12.39
N GLY A 63 -9.87 9.00 12.40
CA GLY A 63 -10.93 8.44 11.57
C GLY A 63 -10.72 8.69 10.07
N LEU A 64 -10.31 9.90 9.70
CA LEU A 64 -9.97 10.24 8.33
C LEU A 64 -8.82 9.38 7.80
N ASN A 65 -7.73 9.27 8.58
CA ASN A 65 -6.59 8.43 8.22
C ASN A 65 -6.95 6.94 8.19
N ALA A 66 -7.81 6.46 9.07
CA ALA A 66 -8.34 5.09 9.00
C ALA A 66 -9.01 4.82 7.64
N ILE A 67 -9.85 5.74 7.16
CA ILE A 67 -10.51 5.62 5.85
C ILE A 67 -9.49 5.71 4.71
N LEU A 68 -8.60 6.71 4.75
CA LEU A 68 -7.62 6.97 3.69
C LEU A 68 -6.58 5.86 3.58
N PHE A 69 -6.18 5.22 4.68
CA PHE A 69 -5.19 4.14 4.67
C PHE A 69 -5.81 2.75 4.60
N PHE A 70 -7.14 2.61 4.64
CA PHE A 70 -7.81 1.31 4.44
C PHE A 70 -7.39 0.59 3.15
N PRO A 71 -7.14 1.27 2.01
CA PRO A 71 -6.70 0.59 0.80
C PRO A 71 -5.36 -0.17 0.90
N ILE A 72 -4.61 0.02 1.99
CA ILE A 72 -3.34 -0.66 2.24
C ILE A 72 -3.46 -2.20 2.18
N PHE A 73 -4.60 -2.76 2.61
CA PHE A 73 -4.83 -4.22 2.60
C PHE A 73 -4.84 -4.81 1.19
N TRP A 74 -5.37 -4.09 0.20
CA TRP A 74 -5.33 -4.53 -1.20
C TRP A 74 -3.94 -4.34 -1.81
N TRP A 75 -3.26 -3.27 -1.40
CA TRP A 75 -1.92 -2.94 -1.88
C TRP A 75 -0.88 -3.98 -1.45
N THR A 76 -0.82 -4.30 -0.16
CA THR A 76 0.07 -5.32 0.42
C THR A 76 -0.21 -6.72 -0.09
N SER A 77 -1.48 -7.10 -0.26
CA SER A 77 -1.86 -8.38 -0.86
C SER A 77 -1.32 -8.51 -2.28
N SER A 78 -1.37 -7.42 -3.05
CA SER A 78 -0.83 -7.38 -4.41
C SER A 78 0.70 -7.43 -4.40
N LEU A 79 1.35 -6.72 -3.48
CA LEU A 79 2.81 -6.78 -3.28
C LEU A 79 3.29 -8.19 -2.95
N MET A 80 2.59 -8.91 -2.06
CA MET A 80 2.98 -10.28 -1.70
C MET A 80 2.81 -11.27 -2.85
N LYS A 81 1.79 -11.09 -3.72
CA LYS A 81 1.66 -11.88 -4.94
C LYS A 81 2.81 -11.63 -5.91
N LEU A 82 3.23 -10.38 -6.06
CA LEU A 82 4.39 -10.02 -6.88
C LEU A 82 5.68 -10.59 -6.29
N GLN A 83 5.86 -10.54 -4.96
CA GLN A 83 7.00 -11.12 -4.28
C GLN A 83 7.07 -12.64 -4.44
N ALA A 84 5.94 -13.33 -4.25
CA ALA A 84 5.86 -14.77 -4.44
C ALA A 84 6.23 -15.17 -5.88
N HIS A 85 5.75 -14.40 -6.87
CA HIS A 85 6.09 -14.61 -8.28
C HIS A 85 7.57 -14.33 -8.58
N ALA A 86 8.15 -13.29 -7.97
CA ALA A 86 9.57 -12.95 -8.10
C ALA A 86 10.47 -14.08 -7.59
N ASN A 87 10.14 -14.62 -6.41
CA ASN A 87 10.85 -15.72 -5.78
C ASN A 87 10.78 -17.01 -6.61
N GLN A 88 9.70 -17.24 -7.35
CA GLN A 88 9.58 -18.37 -8.28
C GLN A 88 10.44 -18.22 -9.54
N GLN A 89 10.88 -17.01 -9.87
CA GLN A 89 11.66 -16.70 -11.06
C GLN A 89 13.14 -16.42 -10.74
N ASP A 90 13.59 -16.66 -9.50
CA ASP A 90 14.92 -16.27 -8.98
C ASP A 90 15.26 -14.79 -9.23
N ARG A 91 14.23 -13.94 -9.33
CA ARG A 91 14.39 -12.49 -9.50
C ARG A 91 14.39 -11.82 -8.13
N SER A 92 15.24 -10.81 -7.96
CA SER A 92 15.25 -10.07 -6.71
C SER A 92 13.93 -9.34 -6.51
N PHE A 93 13.39 -9.34 -5.29
CA PHE A 93 12.18 -8.59 -4.96
C PHE A 93 12.32 -7.11 -5.31
N ALA A 94 13.52 -6.54 -5.11
CA ALA A 94 13.84 -5.17 -5.51
C ALA A 94 13.66 -4.95 -7.02
N SER A 95 14.07 -5.90 -7.87
CA SER A 95 13.89 -5.78 -9.32
C SER A 95 12.42 -5.83 -9.74
N VAL A 96 11.60 -6.65 -9.07
CA VAL A 96 10.16 -6.73 -9.36
C VAL A 96 9.41 -5.52 -8.83
N LEU A 97 9.78 -5.02 -7.66
CA LEU A 97 9.22 -3.79 -7.10
C LEU A 97 9.60 -2.58 -7.97
N LEU A 98 10.86 -2.49 -8.40
CA LEU A 98 11.31 -1.52 -9.40
C LEU A 98 10.51 -1.67 -10.70
N SER A 99 10.29 -2.88 -11.23
CA SER A 99 9.47 -3.06 -12.44
C SER A 99 8.03 -2.60 -12.26
N ALA A 100 7.45 -2.81 -11.07
CA ALA A 100 6.14 -2.31 -10.72
C ALA A 100 6.13 -0.78 -10.62
N MET A 101 7.22 -0.14 -10.18
CA MET A 101 7.38 1.32 -10.16
C MET A 101 7.66 1.90 -11.55
N TYR A 102 8.43 1.18 -12.39
CA TYR A 102 8.70 1.50 -13.79
C TYR A 102 7.52 1.21 -14.71
N THR A 103 6.37 0.74 -14.19
CA THR A 103 5.14 0.67 -14.99
C THR A 103 4.68 2.01 -15.53
N LEU A 104 5.26 3.16 -15.17
CA LEU A 104 5.10 4.41 -15.94
C LEU A 104 5.76 4.34 -17.32
N VAL A 105 7.01 3.83 -17.38
CA VAL A 105 7.73 3.57 -18.63
C VAL A 105 7.05 2.43 -19.38
N ASP A 106 6.55 1.43 -18.65
CA ASP A 106 5.84 0.29 -19.20
C ASP A 106 4.36 0.56 -19.55
N LEU A 107 3.74 1.63 -19.02
CA LEU A 107 2.44 2.12 -19.49
C LEU A 107 2.61 2.79 -20.86
N PHE A 108 3.73 3.50 -21.04
CA PHE A 108 4.15 4.04 -22.34
C PHE A 108 4.56 2.92 -23.30
N SER A 109 5.20 1.86 -22.79
CA SER A 109 5.49 0.63 -23.55
C SER A 109 4.23 -0.21 -23.83
N LEU A 110 3.18 -0.13 -23.01
CA LEU A 110 1.88 -0.76 -23.28
C LEU A 110 1.23 -0.20 -24.55
N PHE A 111 1.57 1.04 -24.94
CA PHE A 111 1.20 1.62 -26.23
C PHE A 111 2.20 1.31 -27.35
N THR A 112 3.39 0.75 -27.07
CA THR A 112 4.49 0.62 -28.06
C THR A 112 5.29 -0.70 -28.08
N SER A 113 5.04 -1.70 -27.22
CA SER A 113 5.76 -2.99 -27.20
C SER A 113 4.91 -4.07 -26.52
N VAL A 114 4.29 -5.00 -27.26
CA VAL A 114 4.86 -6.30 -27.68
C VAL A 114 5.45 -7.09 -26.49
N ARG A 115 4.74 -8.17 -26.12
CA ARG A 115 5.14 -9.29 -25.21
C ARG A 115 5.26 -8.99 -23.71
N ASP A 116 4.13 -8.78 -23.04
CA ASP A 116 4.03 -9.08 -21.61
C ASP A 116 3.46 -10.50 -21.42
N THR A 117 4.34 -11.50 -21.35
CA THR A 117 4.01 -12.94 -21.15
C THR A 117 3.59 -13.29 -19.72
N ALA A 118 3.49 -12.29 -18.82
CA ALA A 118 3.08 -12.51 -17.45
C ALA A 118 1.59 -12.95 -17.35
N PRO A 119 1.24 -13.87 -16.43
CA PRO A 119 -0.14 -14.25 -16.18
C PRO A 119 -1.03 -13.04 -15.85
N ALA A 120 -2.30 -13.08 -16.26
CA ALA A 120 -3.24 -11.97 -16.07
C ALA A 120 -3.36 -11.51 -14.60
N GLU A 121 -3.26 -12.43 -13.65
CA GLU A 121 -3.28 -12.12 -12.21
C GLU A 121 -2.09 -11.27 -11.75
N ILE A 122 -0.90 -11.51 -12.32
CA ILE A 122 0.32 -10.77 -12.00
C ILE A 122 0.26 -9.35 -12.57
N ARG A 123 -0.28 -9.18 -13.78
CA ARG A 123 -0.52 -7.85 -14.36
C ARG A 123 -1.50 -7.04 -13.51
N LYS A 124 -2.57 -7.68 -13.02
CA LYS A 124 -3.53 -7.03 -12.10
C LYS A 124 -2.85 -6.62 -10.79
N ALA A 125 -2.05 -7.50 -10.20
CA ALA A 125 -1.30 -7.19 -8.98
C ALA A 125 -0.34 -6.01 -9.20
N ARG A 126 0.38 -5.98 -10.34
CA ARG A 126 1.27 -4.89 -10.74
C ARG A 126 0.53 -3.55 -10.84
N ASN A 127 -0.62 -3.53 -11.50
CA ASN A 127 -1.43 -2.31 -11.63
C ASN A 127 -1.98 -1.82 -10.28
N VAL A 128 -2.44 -2.73 -9.41
CA VAL A 128 -2.91 -2.37 -8.06
C VAL A 128 -1.76 -1.84 -7.20
N THR A 129 -0.57 -2.46 -7.29
CA THR A 129 0.63 -1.98 -6.60
C THR A 129 1.02 -0.59 -7.06
N PHE A 130 0.99 -0.33 -8.36
CA PHE A 130 1.30 0.97 -8.94
C PHE A 130 0.26 2.03 -8.56
N ALA A 131 -1.04 1.74 -8.70
CA ALA A 131 -2.11 2.63 -8.29
C ALA A 131 -2.03 2.96 -6.79
N GLY A 132 -1.72 1.96 -5.95
CA GLY A 132 -1.51 2.16 -4.52
C GLY A 132 -0.32 3.08 -4.21
N PHE A 133 0.77 2.98 -4.98
CA PHE A 133 1.90 3.90 -4.85
C PHE A 133 1.54 5.33 -5.24
N LEU A 134 0.86 5.53 -6.38
CA LEU A 134 0.38 6.86 -6.79
C LEU A 134 -0.57 7.47 -5.77
N TYR A 135 -1.49 6.66 -5.24
CA TYR A 135 -2.40 7.06 -4.19
C TYR A 135 -1.65 7.51 -2.93
N PHE A 136 -0.67 6.71 -2.47
CA PHE A 136 0.15 7.07 -1.32
C PHE A 136 0.98 8.34 -1.56
N ALA A 137 1.57 8.50 -2.75
CA ALA A 137 2.33 9.69 -3.11
C ALA A 137 1.44 10.95 -3.13
N ALA A 138 0.22 10.84 -3.66
CA ALA A 138 -0.76 11.93 -3.64
C ALA A 138 -1.18 12.29 -2.21
N LEU A 139 -1.44 11.29 -1.36
CA LEU A 139 -1.72 11.53 0.06
C LEU A 139 -0.55 12.22 0.76
N ALA A 140 0.67 11.75 0.54
CA ALA A 140 1.87 12.35 1.11
C ALA A 140 2.03 13.80 0.65
N ALA A 141 1.82 14.09 -0.64
CA ALA A 141 1.87 15.44 -1.17
C ALA A 141 0.82 16.36 -0.52
N VAL A 142 -0.42 15.89 -0.36
CA VAL A 142 -1.48 16.63 0.34
C VAL A 142 -1.06 16.94 1.77
N TRP A 143 -0.55 15.95 2.51
CA TRP A 143 -0.09 16.15 3.88
C TRP A 143 1.11 17.09 3.99
N ILE A 144 2.06 17.04 3.07
CA ILE A 144 3.21 17.97 3.00
C ILE A 144 2.71 19.40 2.79
N VAL A 145 1.76 19.61 1.86
CA VAL A 145 1.19 20.94 1.61
C VAL A 145 0.42 21.46 2.84
N LEU A 146 -0.31 20.60 3.54
CA LEU A 146 -1.01 20.96 4.78
C LEU A 146 -0.04 21.28 5.91
N ALA A 147 1.03 20.51 6.08
CA ALA A 147 2.08 20.77 7.07
C ALA A 147 2.77 22.11 6.81
N ALA A 148 3.17 22.37 5.55
CA ALA A 148 3.76 23.64 5.14
C ALA A 148 2.83 24.83 5.42
N ARG A 149 1.50 24.66 5.23
CA ARG A 149 0.51 25.70 5.58
C ARG A 149 0.35 25.91 7.09
N ALA A 150 0.54 24.88 7.89
CA ALA A 150 0.50 24.96 9.35
C ALA A 150 1.81 25.51 9.96
N GLY A 151 2.84 25.74 9.14
CA GLY A 151 4.15 26.22 9.58
C GLY A 151 4.98 25.15 10.29
N VAL A 152 4.75 23.87 9.95
CA VAL A 152 5.50 22.70 10.43
C VAL A 152 6.42 22.18 9.34
#